data_AF-A0AAE0KV26-F1
#
_entry.id   AF-A0AAE0KV26-F1
#
_cell.length_a   1.000
_cell.length_b   1.000
_cell.length_c   1.000
_cell.angle_alpha   90.00
_cell.angle_beta   90.00
_cell.angle_gamma   90.00
#
_symmetry.space_group_name_H-M   'P 1'
#
loop_
_entity.id
_entity.type
_entity.pdbx_description
1 polymer ?
#
loop_
_entity_poly.entity_id
_entity_poly.type
_entity_poly.pdbx_seq_one_letter_code
_entity_poly.pdbx_strand_id
1 'polypeptide(L)'
;MVGTMWSGFLRYKDMKFVWVELVNFFPTHMEALLTERKNDQFREGDVVYIARGTRRDTCPVALCEALISRARLSGLVNLFQGWDGRAARFRPLEAQLNGRHMEYPQCRREVHKFLQRTTGMSEAEVQKKWGTQSLRSGGATVAARKVSFRLFQQHGAWHTASSAHRYILDPTETRLSVTRALGY
;
A
#
# COMPACT_ATOMS: atom_id res chain seq x y z
N MET A 1 2.63 -6.45 -1.58
CA MET A 1 1.28 -6.00 -1.15
C MET A 1 1.36 -4.94 -0.04
N VAL A 2 1.68 -5.28 1.21
CA VAL A 2 1.62 -4.33 2.36
C VAL A 2 2.42 -3.05 2.12
N GLY A 3 3.69 -3.16 1.74
CA GLY A 3 4.53 -1.99 1.46
C GLY A 3 4.00 -1.11 0.31
N THR A 4 3.41 -1.72 -0.71
CA THR A 4 2.78 -1.03 -1.84
C THR A 4 1.52 -0.27 -1.39
N MET A 5 0.69 -0.89 -0.55
CA MET A 5 -0.50 -0.23 0.02
C MET A 5 -0.12 0.94 0.95
N TRP A 6 0.91 0.75 1.78
CA TRP A 6 1.44 1.79 2.66
C TRP A 6 2.01 2.98 1.87
N SER A 7 2.87 2.71 0.89
CA SER A 7 3.63 3.75 0.19
C SER A 7 2.81 4.44 -0.90
N GLY A 8 1.92 3.71 -1.57
CA GLY A 8 1.04 4.24 -2.61
C GLY A 8 -0.31 4.76 -2.09
N PHE A 9 -0.51 4.76 -0.77
CA PHE A 9 -1.79 5.07 -0.12
C PHE A 9 -2.95 4.22 -0.67
N LEU A 10 -2.71 3.01 -1.15
CA LEU A 10 -3.73 2.25 -1.89
C LEU A 10 -4.82 1.71 -0.95
N ARG A 11 -6.08 1.83 -1.38
CA ARG A 11 -7.18 1.03 -0.80
C ARG A 11 -7.09 -0.40 -1.32
N TYR A 12 -7.81 -1.32 -0.70
CA TYR A 12 -7.91 -2.69 -1.21
C TYR A 12 -8.37 -2.74 -2.68
N LYS A 13 -9.38 -1.93 -3.06
CA LYS A 13 -9.87 -1.88 -4.45
C LYS A 13 -8.77 -1.44 -5.42
N ASP A 14 -7.99 -0.42 -5.07
CA ASP A 14 -6.89 0.07 -5.89
C ASP A 14 -5.78 -1.01 -5.98
N MET A 15 -5.44 -1.66 -4.86
CA MET A 15 -4.43 -2.72 -4.80
C MET A 15 -4.81 -3.94 -5.66
N LYS A 16 -6.10 -4.33 -5.65
CA LYS A 16 -6.62 -5.44 -6.44
C LYS A 16 -6.40 -5.20 -7.95
N PHE A 17 -6.41 -3.96 -8.42
CA PHE A 17 -6.24 -3.59 -9.82
C PHE A 17 -4.83 -3.11 -10.17
N VAL A 18 -3.82 -3.54 -9.42
CA VAL A 18 -2.42 -3.39 -9.85
C VAL A 18 -2.08 -4.55 -10.77
N TRP A 19 -1.80 -4.25 -12.03
CA TRP A 19 -1.50 -5.22 -13.09
C TRP A 19 -0.02 -5.23 -13.41
N VAL A 20 0.53 -6.39 -13.79
CA VAL A 20 1.97 -6.52 -14.07
C VAL A 20 2.41 -5.67 -15.26
N GLU A 21 1.67 -5.71 -16.36
CA GLU A 21 1.96 -4.88 -17.56
C GLU A 21 1.80 -3.37 -17.34
N LEU A 22 1.09 -2.96 -16.30
CA LEU A 22 0.83 -1.54 -16.00
C LEU A 22 1.75 -1.01 -14.89
N VAL A 23 2.81 -1.75 -14.58
CA VAL A 23 3.82 -1.36 -13.60
C VAL A 23 5.18 -1.24 -14.28
N ASN A 24 5.75 -0.04 -14.23
CA ASN A 24 7.08 0.24 -14.74
C ASN A 24 8.08 0.37 -13.59
N PHE A 25 9.26 -0.23 -13.77
CA PHE A 25 10.34 -0.20 -12.78
C PHE A 25 11.50 0.65 -13.28
N PHE A 26 11.95 1.57 -12.44
CA PHE A 26 13.07 2.45 -12.69
C PHE A 26 14.12 2.32 -11.59
N PRO A 27 15.36 2.82 -11.80
CA PRO A 27 16.39 2.81 -10.77
C PRO A 27 15.96 3.53 -9.49
N THR A 28 15.16 4.61 -9.60
CA THR A 28 14.78 5.45 -8.45
C THR A 28 13.38 5.18 -7.91
N HIS A 29 12.50 4.55 -8.68
CA HIS A 29 11.09 4.40 -8.32
C HIS A 29 10.36 3.32 -9.14
N MET A 30 9.10 3.10 -8.81
CA MET A 30 8.13 2.32 -9.56
C MET A 30 6.94 3.22 -9.89
N GLU A 31 6.42 3.11 -11.09
CA GLU A 31 5.16 3.72 -11.51
C GLU A 31 4.12 2.62 -11.66
N ALA A 32 2.96 2.78 -11.03
CA ALA A 32 1.84 1.86 -11.18
C ALA A 32 0.64 2.62 -11.74
N LEU A 33 0.26 2.32 -12.97
CA LEU A 33 -0.96 2.86 -13.58
C LEU A 33 -2.16 2.10 -13.04
N LEU A 34 -3.06 2.83 -12.38
CA LEU A 34 -4.33 2.32 -11.88
C LEU A 34 -5.43 2.71 -12.85
N THR A 35 -5.97 1.73 -13.57
CA THR A 35 -7.07 1.95 -14.54
C THR A 35 -8.40 2.29 -13.89
N GLU A 36 -8.54 1.99 -12.60
CA GLU A 36 -9.73 2.32 -11.81
C GLU A 36 -9.32 2.88 -10.44
N ARG A 37 -9.78 4.09 -10.13
CA ARG A 37 -9.73 4.64 -8.76
C ARG A 37 -11.13 5.07 -8.34
N LYS A 38 -11.45 4.93 -7.05
CA LYS A 38 -12.77 5.34 -6.51
C LYS A 38 -13.14 6.80 -6.84
N ASN A 39 -12.14 7.66 -7.00
CA ASN A 39 -12.33 9.09 -7.25
C ASN A 39 -11.98 9.50 -8.69
N ASP A 40 -11.78 8.52 -9.57
CA ASP A 40 -11.56 8.75 -11.01
C ASP A 40 -12.93 8.95 -11.68
N GLN A 41 -13.39 10.20 -11.65
CA GLN A 41 -14.69 10.57 -12.21
C GLN A 41 -14.71 10.50 -13.75
N PHE A 42 -13.54 10.58 -14.39
CA PHE A 42 -13.39 10.63 -15.84
C PHE A 42 -12.87 9.33 -16.46
N ARG A 43 -12.55 8.32 -15.64
CA ARG A 43 -12.02 7.01 -16.05
C ARG A 43 -10.69 7.09 -16.81
N GLU A 44 -9.89 8.11 -16.49
CA GLU A 44 -8.58 8.33 -17.13
C GLU A 44 -7.47 7.53 -16.43
N GLY A 45 -7.79 6.90 -15.29
CA GLY A 45 -6.82 6.26 -14.42
C GLY A 45 -5.97 7.27 -13.67
N ASP A 46 -4.98 6.76 -12.94
CA ASP A 46 -4.00 7.58 -12.24
C ASP A 46 -2.70 6.82 -12.04
N VAL A 47 -1.57 7.54 -12.06
CA VAL A 47 -0.25 6.93 -11.88
C VAL A 47 0.21 7.13 -10.44
N VAL A 48 0.49 6.03 -9.76
CA VAL A 48 1.06 6.04 -8.41
C VAL A 48 2.57 5.87 -8.48
N TYR A 49 3.28 6.86 -7.98
CA TYR A 49 4.75 6.88 -7.91
C TYR A 49 5.22 6.35 -6.56
N ILE A 50 6.02 5.28 -6.55
CA ILE A 50 6.57 4.69 -5.32
C ILE A 50 8.09 4.71 -5.40
N ALA A 51 8.71 5.54 -4.56
CA ALA A 51 10.16 5.65 -4.49
C ALA A 51 10.82 4.32 -4.08
N ARG A 52 11.99 4.05 -4.66
CA ARG A 52 12.84 2.92 -4.28
C ARG A 52 13.50 3.24 -2.93
N GLY A 53 13.34 2.34 -1.98
CA GLY A 53 13.93 2.43 -0.65
C GLY A 53 15.36 1.88 -0.63
N THR A 54 16.15 2.30 0.36
CA THR A 54 17.54 1.87 0.54
C THR A 54 17.67 0.41 0.98
N ARG A 55 16.67 -0.10 1.71
CA ARG A 55 16.64 -1.47 2.24
C ARG A 55 15.82 -2.39 1.35
N ARG A 56 16.47 -3.39 0.73
CA ARG A 56 15.83 -4.31 -0.21
C ARG A 56 14.72 -5.17 0.40
N ASP A 57 14.84 -5.52 1.68
CA ASP A 57 13.90 -6.38 2.42
C ASP A 57 12.57 -5.68 2.79
N THR A 58 12.56 -4.35 2.80
CA THR A 58 11.37 -3.53 3.12
C THR A 58 10.93 -2.62 1.97
N CYS A 59 11.76 -2.47 0.94
CA CYS A 59 11.45 -1.64 -0.21
C CYS A 59 10.29 -2.23 -1.03
N PRO A 60 9.17 -1.50 -1.20
CA PRO A 60 8.04 -1.99 -1.99
C PRO A 60 8.41 -2.26 -3.44
N VAL A 61 9.28 -1.46 -4.04
CA VAL A 61 9.75 -1.64 -5.42
C VAL A 61 10.50 -2.96 -5.58
N ALA A 62 11.54 -3.18 -4.77
CA ALA A 62 12.34 -4.40 -4.81
C ALA A 62 11.52 -5.66 -4.51
N LEU A 63 10.53 -5.56 -3.61
CA LEU A 63 9.63 -6.66 -3.30
C LEU A 63 8.67 -6.97 -4.45
N CYS A 64 8.22 -5.96 -5.21
CA CYS A 64 7.39 -6.19 -6.40
C CYS A 64 8.21 -6.82 -7.53
N GLU A 65 9.43 -6.36 -7.80
CA GLU A 65 10.36 -6.99 -8.75
C GLU A 65 10.64 -8.45 -8.39
N ALA A 66 10.94 -8.71 -7.12
CA ALA A 66 11.18 -10.06 -6.62
C ALA A 66 9.93 -10.95 -6.74
N LEU A 67 8.73 -10.41 -6.52
CA LEU A 67 7.49 -11.14 -6.69
C LEU A 67 7.27 -11.53 -8.15
N ILE A 68 7.38 -10.57 -9.08
CA ILE A 68 7.22 -10.81 -10.53
C ILE A 68 8.22 -11.86 -11.00
N SER A 69 9.50 -11.70 -10.63
CA SER A 69 10.56 -12.63 -11.02
C SER A 69 10.34 -14.05 -10.46
N ARG A 70 10.03 -14.18 -9.16
CA ARG A 70 9.89 -15.49 -8.51
C ARG A 70 8.60 -16.22 -8.89
N ALA A 71 7.54 -15.49 -9.17
CA ALA A 71 6.26 -16.05 -9.61
C ALA A 71 6.13 -16.12 -11.14
N ARG A 72 7.15 -15.68 -11.88
CA ARG A 72 7.19 -15.64 -13.36
C ARG A 72 5.95 -14.96 -13.96
N LEU A 73 5.52 -13.87 -13.32
CA LEU A 73 4.35 -13.15 -13.77
C LEU A 73 4.67 -12.38 -15.05
N SER A 74 3.80 -12.48 -16.03
CA SER A 74 3.87 -11.74 -17.30
C SER A 74 2.45 -11.56 -17.83
N GLY A 75 2.24 -10.59 -18.72
CA GLY A 75 0.92 -10.32 -19.27
C GLY A 75 0.05 -9.41 -18.40
N LEU A 76 -1.18 -9.20 -18.86
CA LEU A 76 -2.24 -8.50 -18.13
C LEU A 76 -2.80 -9.35 -16.98
N VAL A 77 -1.96 -9.64 -15.99
CA VAL A 77 -2.32 -10.39 -14.77
C VAL A 77 -2.19 -9.51 -13.53
N ASN A 78 -2.99 -9.79 -12.50
CA ASN A 78 -2.87 -9.07 -11.23
C ASN A 78 -1.50 -9.34 -10.60
N LEU A 79 -0.84 -8.28 -10.14
CA LEU A 79 0.44 -8.38 -9.43
C LEU A 79 0.27 -9.06 -8.07
N PHE A 80 -0.83 -8.77 -7.37
CA PHE A 80 -1.13 -9.34 -6.04
C PHE A 80 -2.24 -10.38 -6.16
N GLN A 81 -1.83 -11.64 -6.33
CA GLN A 81 -2.74 -12.77 -6.50
C GLN A 81 -3.06 -13.45 -5.17
N GLY A 82 -4.20 -14.15 -5.14
CA GLY A 82 -4.53 -15.08 -4.06
C GLY A 82 -3.65 -16.33 -4.11
N TRP A 83 -3.74 -17.14 -3.06
CA TRP A 83 -3.06 -18.44 -3.01
C TRP A 83 -3.89 -19.46 -2.24
N ASP A 84 -3.81 -20.71 -2.65
CA ASP A 84 -4.70 -21.81 -2.21
C ASP A 84 -4.23 -22.51 -0.92
N GLY A 85 -3.54 -21.76 -0.05
CA GLY A 85 -3.21 -22.20 1.30
C GLY A 85 -1.99 -23.13 1.44
N ARG A 86 -1.93 -23.85 2.58
CA ARG A 86 -0.69 -24.50 3.09
C ARG A 86 -0.19 -25.65 2.23
N ALA A 87 -1.05 -26.31 1.46
CA ALA A 87 -0.65 -27.42 0.58
C ALA A 87 0.29 -26.95 -0.55
N ALA A 88 0.24 -25.66 -0.91
CA ALA A 88 1.09 -25.10 -1.94
C ALA A 88 2.45 -24.61 -1.40
N ARG A 89 2.67 -24.52 -0.07
CA ARG A 89 3.88 -23.89 0.51
C ARG A 89 5.21 -24.49 0.06
N PHE A 90 5.20 -25.75 -0.35
CA PHE A 90 6.37 -26.50 -0.81
C PHE A 90 6.56 -26.45 -2.33
N ARG A 91 5.60 -25.87 -3.06
CA ARG A 91 5.67 -25.69 -4.52
C ARG A 91 6.42 -24.40 -4.87
N PRO A 92 6.95 -24.27 -6.09
CA PRO A 92 7.41 -22.98 -6.61
C PRO A 92 6.32 -21.91 -6.49
N LEU A 93 6.69 -20.64 -6.28
CA LEU A 93 5.76 -19.55 -6.02
C LEU A 93 4.68 -19.40 -7.10
N GLU A 94 5.05 -19.59 -8.36
CA GLU A 94 4.13 -19.62 -9.52
C GLU A 94 2.96 -20.58 -9.29
N ALA A 95 3.23 -21.81 -8.80
CA ALA A 95 2.23 -22.82 -8.51
C ALA A 95 1.51 -22.62 -7.16
N GLN A 96 1.87 -21.59 -6.40
CA GLN A 96 1.14 -21.18 -5.18
C GLN A 96 0.07 -20.14 -5.49
N LEU A 97 0.29 -19.31 -6.50
CA LEU A 97 -0.66 -18.28 -6.89
C LEU A 97 -1.80 -18.89 -7.71
N ASN A 98 -3.02 -18.41 -7.48
CA ASN A 98 -4.22 -18.99 -8.10
C ASN A 98 -4.68 -18.26 -9.37
N GLY A 99 -3.84 -17.38 -9.92
CA GLY A 99 -4.14 -16.59 -11.13
C GLY A 99 -5.19 -15.49 -10.94
N ARG A 100 -5.84 -15.43 -9.78
CA ARG A 100 -6.90 -14.46 -9.46
C ARG A 100 -6.36 -13.41 -8.50
N HIS A 101 -6.91 -12.20 -8.58
CA HIS A 101 -6.59 -11.18 -7.59
C HIS A 101 -6.81 -11.70 -6.17
N MET A 102 -6.00 -11.20 -5.23
CA MET A 102 -6.17 -11.53 -3.82
C MET A 102 -7.53 -11.04 -3.32
N GLU A 103 -8.30 -11.93 -2.69
CA GLU A 103 -9.60 -11.58 -2.11
C GLU A 103 -9.48 -10.74 -0.84
N TYR A 104 -10.50 -9.96 -0.51
CA TYR A 104 -10.48 -9.04 0.63
C TYR A 104 -10.16 -9.73 1.97
N PRO A 105 -10.78 -10.88 2.32
CA PRO A 105 -10.46 -11.58 3.56
C PRO A 105 -8.99 -12.03 3.61
N GLN A 106 -8.43 -12.48 2.48
CA GLN A 106 -7.03 -12.86 2.38
C GLN A 106 -6.12 -11.64 2.53
N CYS A 107 -6.38 -10.55 1.81
CA CYS A 107 -5.66 -9.29 1.97
C CYS A 107 -5.67 -8.81 3.42
N ARG A 108 -6.85 -8.74 4.05
CA ARG A 108 -7.02 -8.30 5.45
C ARG A 108 -6.20 -9.18 6.40
N ARG A 109 -6.25 -10.50 6.24
CA ARG A 109 -5.47 -11.45 7.04
C ARG A 109 -3.96 -11.19 6.93
N GLU A 110 -3.45 -10.94 5.73
CA GLU A 110 -2.01 -10.69 5.55
C GLU A 110 -1.57 -9.32 6.10
N VAL A 111 -2.43 -8.31 6.02
CA VAL A 111 -2.21 -7.03 6.72
C VAL A 111 -2.17 -7.25 8.23
N HIS A 112 -3.10 -8.02 8.79
CA HIS A 112 -3.12 -8.32 10.22
C HIS A 112 -1.90 -9.10 10.68
N LYS A 113 -1.47 -10.14 9.95
CA LYS A 113 -0.23 -10.87 10.23
C LYS A 113 0.99 -9.95 10.22
N PHE A 114 1.07 -9.03 9.26
CA PHE A 114 2.15 -8.05 9.22
C PHE A 114 2.13 -7.17 10.47
N LEU A 115 0.98 -6.57 10.80
CA LEU A 115 0.82 -5.71 11.98
C LEU A 115 1.12 -6.44 13.28
N GLN A 116 0.67 -7.69 13.41
CA GLN A 116 0.94 -8.54 14.57
C GLN A 116 2.45 -8.72 14.77
N ARG A 117 3.18 -9.10 13.71
CA ARG A 117 4.64 -9.27 13.76
C ARG A 117 5.38 -8.00 14.10
N THR A 118 4.91 -6.85 13.62
CA THR A 118 5.58 -5.56 13.85
C THR A 118 5.26 -4.93 15.19
N THR A 119 4.09 -5.22 15.77
CA THR A 119 3.61 -4.57 17.00
C THR A 119 3.70 -5.47 18.24
N GLY A 120 3.82 -6.78 18.05
CA GLY A 120 3.78 -7.76 19.15
C GLY A 120 2.38 -7.95 19.76
N MET A 121 1.35 -7.26 19.26
CA MET A 121 -0.02 -7.38 19.76
C MET A 121 -0.64 -8.75 19.44
N SER A 122 -1.65 -9.15 20.21
CA SER A 122 -2.46 -10.33 19.89
C SER A 122 -3.30 -10.11 18.62
N GLU A 123 -3.74 -11.20 17.99
CA GLU A 123 -4.61 -11.13 16.81
C GLU A 123 -5.91 -10.37 17.12
N ALA A 124 -6.54 -10.63 18.27
CA ALA A 124 -7.78 -9.96 18.68
C ALA A 124 -7.61 -8.44 18.81
N GLU A 125 -6.49 -7.97 19.37
CA GLU A 125 -6.18 -6.55 19.48
C GLU A 125 -5.95 -5.89 18.12
N VAL A 126 -5.19 -6.57 17.24
CA VAL A 126 -4.94 -6.10 15.86
C VAL A 126 -6.25 -6.00 15.09
N GLN A 127 -7.12 -7.01 15.17
CA GLN A 127 -8.40 -7.02 14.45
C GLN A 127 -9.36 -5.93 14.93
N LYS A 128 -9.35 -5.63 16.23
CA LYS A 128 -10.17 -4.56 16.84
C LYS A 128 -9.69 -3.16 16.45
N LYS A 129 -8.37 -2.95 16.36
CA LYS A 129 -7.78 -1.62 16.12
C LYS A 129 -7.56 -1.30 14.64
N TRP A 130 -7.24 -2.30 13.82
CA TRP A 130 -6.72 -2.07 12.48
C TRP A 130 -7.43 -2.84 11.37
N GLY A 131 -7.44 -2.24 10.19
CA GLY A 131 -7.92 -2.83 8.94
C GLY A 131 -6.98 -2.50 7.79
N THR A 132 -7.36 -2.88 6.57
CA THR A 132 -6.55 -2.61 5.37
C THR A 132 -6.32 -1.11 5.14
N GLN A 133 -7.29 -0.27 5.50
CA GLN A 133 -7.17 1.19 5.40
C GLN A 133 -6.14 1.77 6.39
N SER A 134 -5.78 1.06 7.45
CA SER A 134 -4.79 1.53 8.41
C SER A 134 -3.41 1.70 7.78
N LEU A 135 -3.08 0.92 6.73
CA LEU A 135 -1.85 1.13 5.95
C LEU A 135 -1.89 2.44 5.17
N ARG A 136 -3.04 2.75 4.55
CA ARG A 136 -3.26 4.02 3.85
C ARG A 136 -3.17 5.20 4.82
N SER A 137 -3.86 5.14 5.95
CA SER A 137 -3.81 6.21 6.97
C SER A 137 -2.41 6.38 7.56
N GLY A 138 -1.71 5.28 7.83
CA GLY A 138 -0.35 5.32 8.37
C GLY A 138 0.64 5.96 7.40
N GLY A 139 0.66 5.51 6.14
CA GLY A 139 1.49 6.12 5.10
C GLY A 139 1.17 7.61 4.90
N ALA A 140 -0.12 7.93 4.85
CA ALA A 140 -0.59 9.30 4.72
C ALA A 140 -0.09 10.20 5.87
N THR A 141 -0.23 9.73 7.11
CA THR A 141 0.21 10.44 8.31
C THR A 141 1.72 10.74 8.27
N VAL A 142 2.54 9.76 7.87
CA VAL A 142 4.00 9.95 7.81
C VAL A 142 4.40 10.97 6.72
N ALA A 143 3.70 10.96 5.59
CA ALA A 143 4.03 11.83 4.46
C ALA A 143 3.51 13.26 4.61
N ALA A 144 2.35 13.47 5.25
CA ALA A 144 1.64 14.75 5.28
C ALA A 144 2.50 15.94 5.74
N ARG A 145 3.52 15.70 6.56
CA ARG A 145 4.41 16.73 7.11
C ARG A 145 5.68 16.97 6.30
N LYS A 146 5.93 16.14 5.29
CA LYS A 146 7.20 16.09 4.55
C LYS A 146 7.09 16.59 3.12
N VAL A 147 5.87 16.74 2.61
CA VAL A 147 5.61 17.12 1.22
C VAL A 147 4.54 18.22 1.16
N SER A 148 4.48 18.92 0.04
CA SER A 148 3.41 19.90 -0.18
C SER A 148 2.04 19.23 -0.18
N PHE A 149 1.02 19.95 0.30
CA PHE A 149 -0.34 19.42 0.36
C PHE A 149 -0.87 19.02 -1.02
N ARG A 150 -0.52 19.76 -2.07
CA ARG A 150 -0.90 19.44 -3.46
C ARG A 150 -0.38 18.06 -3.88
N LEU A 151 0.91 17.79 -3.69
CA LEU A 151 1.51 16.50 -4.05
C LEU A 151 0.94 15.36 -3.20
N PHE A 152 0.76 15.62 -1.90
CA PHE A 152 0.12 14.68 -0.99
C PHE A 152 -1.29 14.31 -1.43
N GLN A 153 -2.10 15.33 -1.77
CA GLN A 153 -3.48 15.18 -2.19
C GLN A 153 -3.58 14.38 -3.50
N GLN A 154 -2.72 14.71 -4.47
CA GLN A 154 -2.60 14.03 -5.75
C GLN A 154 -2.19 12.56 -5.58
N HIS A 155 -1.14 12.28 -4.81
CA HIS A 155 -0.65 10.91 -4.59
C HIS A 155 -1.73 9.99 -3.99
N GLY A 156 -2.50 10.51 -3.04
CA GLY A 156 -3.63 9.79 -2.47
C GLY A 156 -4.89 9.77 -3.34
N ALA A 157 -4.94 10.48 -4.47
CA ALA A 157 -6.15 10.68 -5.29
C ALA A 157 -7.34 11.19 -4.45
N TRP A 158 -7.13 12.18 -3.58
CA TRP A 158 -8.20 12.79 -2.80
C TRP A 158 -8.80 14.00 -3.52
N HIS A 159 -10.12 14.01 -3.72
CA HIS A 159 -10.81 15.12 -4.40
C HIS A 159 -10.82 16.41 -3.56
N THR A 160 -10.96 16.29 -2.23
CA THR A 160 -11.02 17.45 -1.33
C THR A 160 -10.02 17.34 -0.20
N ALA A 161 -9.60 18.49 0.34
CA ALA A 161 -8.72 18.54 1.49
C ALA A 161 -9.31 17.81 2.72
N SER A 162 -10.60 18.04 2.99
CA SER A 162 -11.32 17.35 4.08
C SER A 162 -11.29 15.83 3.91
N SER A 163 -11.36 15.32 2.68
CA SER A 163 -11.28 13.88 2.43
C SER A 163 -9.89 13.31 2.71
N ALA A 164 -8.83 14.11 2.50
CA ALA A 164 -7.45 13.76 2.78
C ALA A 164 -7.15 13.81 4.29
N HIS A 165 -7.59 14.86 4.98
CA HIS A 165 -7.37 15.06 6.41
C HIS A 165 -7.91 13.90 7.27
N ARG A 166 -8.99 13.21 6.85
CA ARG A 166 -9.51 12.01 7.56
C ARG A 166 -8.50 10.86 7.68
N TYR A 167 -7.44 10.87 6.87
CA TYR A 167 -6.40 9.84 6.90
C TYR A 167 -5.14 10.28 7.66
N ILE A 168 -5.06 11.55 8.08
CA ILE A 168 -3.92 12.11 8.80
C ILE A 168 -4.24 12.05 10.29
N LEU A 169 -3.37 11.40 11.05
CA LEU A 169 -3.40 11.44 12.50
C LEU A 169 -2.30 12.40 12.97
N ASP A 170 -2.68 13.41 13.75
CA ASP A 170 -1.72 14.27 14.43
C ASP A 170 -1.66 13.95 15.92
N PRO A 171 -0.64 13.17 16.38
CA PRO A 171 -0.46 12.90 17.80
C PRO A 171 -0.29 14.19 18.59
N THR A 172 -0.61 14.13 19.89
CA THR A 172 -0.46 15.26 20.83
C THR A 172 0.90 15.93 20.69
N GLU A 173 1.97 15.13 20.63
CA GLU A 173 3.34 15.62 20.49
C GLU A 173 3.56 16.50 19.25
N THR A 174 2.87 16.19 18.15
CA THR A 174 2.91 17.05 16.96
C THR A 174 2.10 18.31 17.16
N ARG A 175 0.92 18.21 17.77
CA ARG A 175 0.09 19.40 18.04
C ARG A 175 0.81 20.38 18.97
N LEU A 176 1.61 19.86 19.91
CA LEU A 176 2.47 20.66 20.79
C LEU A 176 3.60 21.39 20.05
N SER A 177 3.98 20.99 18.82
CA SER A 177 5.02 21.72 18.07
C SER A 177 4.60 23.16 17.77
N VAL A 178 3.29 23.42 17.68
CA VAL A 178 2.75 24.77 17.48
C VAL A 178 3.05 25.65 18.68
N THR A 179 2.75 25.18 19.90
CA THR A 179 3.00 25.97 21.12
C THR A 179 4.48 26.04 21.46
N ARG A 180 5.26 24.99 21.17
CA ARG A 180 6.73 25.02 21.29
C ARG A 180 7.38 26.04 20.38
N ALA A 181 6.87 26.23 19.18
CA ALA A 181 7.34 27.28 18.29
C ALA A 181 7.07 28.70 18.83
N LEU A 182 6.15 28.85 19.79
CA LEU A 182 5.88 30.10 20.51
C LEU A 182 6.69 30.24 21.82
N GLY A 183 7.48 29.22 22.19
CA GLY A 183 8.32 29.22 23.40
C GLY A 183 7.76 28.44 24.60
N TYR A 184 6.75 27.57 24.41
CA TYR A 184 6.16 26.72 25.46
C TYR A 184 6.50 25.24 25.37
#